data_AF-A0A821ZAT6-F1
#
_entry.id   AF-A0A821ZAT6-F1
#
_cell.length_a   1.000
_cell.length_b   1.000
_cell.length_c   1.000
_cell.angle_alpha   90.00
_cell.angle_beta   90.00
_cell.angle_gamma   90.00
#
_symmetry.space_group_name_H-M   'P 1'
#
loop_
_entity.id
_entity.type
_entity.pdbx_description
1 polymer ?
#
loop_
_entity_poly.entity_id
_entity_poly.type
_entity_poly.pdbx_seq_one_letter_code
_entity_poly.pdbx_strand_id
1 'polypeptide(L)'
;SWTEVNGQLVGFKAHDRSHPQSDEIYAELNRLSNELKEYGHEYDSSWITRPLEYGETIESVLCGHSEKLAIAFNFIQHPQPSLIQITKNLRVCGDCRMIKK
;
A
#
# COMPACT_ATOMS: atom_id res chain seq x y z
N SER A 1 0.98 4.34 -8.35
CA SER A 1 0.07 3.31 -8.90
C SER A 1 -1.29 3.91 -9.12
N TRP A 2 -2.16 3.26 -9.88
CA TRP A 2 -3.57 3.65 -9.97
C TRP A 2 -4.45 2.41 -9.98
N THR A 3 -5.72 2.63 -9.69
CA THR A 3 -6.76 1.61 -9.63
C THR A 3 -8.06 2.22 -10.14
N GLU A 4 -8.95 1.39 -10.65
CA GLU A 4 -10.28 1.80 -11.08
C GLU A 4 -11.29 1.36 -10.03
N VAL A 5 -12.03 2.32 -9.48
CA VAL A 5 -13.06 2.07 -8.47
C VAL A 5 -14.30 2.83 -8.90
N ASN A 6 -15.45 2.13 -8.97
CA ASN A 6 -16.73 2.71 -9.40
C ASN A 6 -16.64 3.48 -10.74
N GLY A 7 -15.85 2.98 -11.70
CA GLY A 7 -15.64 3.61 -13.00
C GLY A 7 -14.75 4.86 -12.99
N GLN A 8 -14.09 5.15 -11.87
CA GLN A 8 -13.17 6.28 -11.72
C GLN A 8 -11.73 5.81 -11.53
N LEU A 9 -10.82 6.45 -12.25
CA LEU A 9 -9.38 6.20 -12.12
C LEU A 9 -8.82 7.00 -10.94
N VAL A 10 -8.34 6.31 -9.91
CA VAL A 10 -7.75 6.93 -8.71
C VAL A 10 -6.25 6.64 -8.66
N GLY A 11 -5.45 7.71 -8.59
CA GLY A 11 -3.99 7.65 -8.59
C GLY A 11 -3.39 7.83 -7.19
N PHE A 12 -2.33 7.08 -6.93
CA PHE A 12 -1.58 7.08 -5.67
C PHE A 12 -0.09 7.24 -5.93
N LYS A 13 0.56 8.13 -5.16
CA LYS A 13 2.01 8.25 -5.08
C LYS A 13 2.49 7.69 -3.74
N ALA A 14 3.72 7.21 -3.68
CA ALA A 14 4.26 6.67 -2.44
C ALA A 14 4.29 7.77 -1.36
N HIS A 15 3.83 7.44 -0.15
CA HIS A 15 3.74 8.34 1.01
C HIS A 15 2.85 9.58 0.79
N ASP A 16 1.99 9.57 -0.23
CA ASP A 16 1.08 10.68 -0.50
C ASP A 16 -0.01 10.76 0.58
N ARG A 17 -0.32 11.99 1.00
CA ARG A 17 -1.39 12.33 1.95
C ARG A 17 -2.34 13.41 1.43
N SER A 18 -2.20 13.81 0.17
CA SER A 18 -3.05 14.83 -0.45
C SER A 18 -4.47 14.35 -0.77
N HIS A 19 -4.71 13.03 -0.73
CA HIS A 19 -6.02 12.46 -0.95
C HIS A 19 -7.00 12.87 0.17
N PRO A 20 -8.27 13.23 -0.13
CA PRO A 20 -9.24 13.63 0.90
C PRO A 20 -9.50 12.57 1.98
N GLN A 21 -9.44 11.29 1.60
CA GLN A 21 -9.56 10.15 2.51
C GLN A 21 -8.21 9.62 3.01
N SER A 22 -7.15 10.45 3.04
CA SER A 22 -5.81 9.98 3.39
C SER A 22 -5.78 9.31 4.76
N ASP A 23 -6.38 9.92 5.79
CA ASP A 23 -6.38 9.33 7.14
C ASP A 23 -7.04 7.94 7.19
N GLU A 24 -8.16 7.75 6.48
CA GLU A 24 -8.83 6.45 6.34
C GLU A 24 -7.92 5.44 5.63
N ILE A 25 -7.26 5.85 4.54
CA ILE A 25 -6.35 5.00 3.77
C ILE A 25 -5.19 4.53 4.65
N TYR A 26 -4.58 5.41 5.46
CA TYR A 26 -3.49 5.02 6.34
C TYR A 26 -3.96 4.17 7.53
N ALA A 27 -5.18 4.38 8.03
CA ALA A 27 -5.76 3.52 9.05
C ALA A 27 -5.99 2.09 8.51
N GLU A 28 -6.54 1.97 7.30
CA GLU A 28 -6.76 0.68 6.65
C GLU A 28 -5.43 0.01 6.26
N LEU A 29 -4.44 0.79 5.82
CA LEU A 29 -3.10 0.30 5.56
C LEU A 29 -2.44 -0.28 6.81
N ASN A 30 -2.62 0.35 7.98
CA ASN A 30 -2.13 -0.17 9.25
C ASN A 30 -2.86 -1.47 9.64
N ARG A 31 -4.18 -1.54 9.44
CA ARG A 31 -4.97 -2.76 9.66
C ARG A 31 -4.44 -3.91 8.81
N LEU A 32 -4.27 -3.68 7.50
CA LEU A 32 -3.73 -4.66 6.55
C LEU A 32 -2.28 -5.04 6.88
N SER A 33 -1.45 -4.10 7.33
CA SER A 33 -0.07 -4.40 7.76
C SER A 33 -0.04 -5.36 8.94
N ASN A 34 -0.89 -5.13 9.94
CA ASN A 34 -0.99 -6.00 11.11
C ASN A 34 -1.49 -7.40 10.72
N GLU A 35 -2.51 -7.47 9.87
CA GLU A 35 -3.04 -8.73 9.35
C GLU A 35 -1.96 -9.52 8.57
N LEU A 36 -1.19 -8.85 7.70
CA LEU A 36 -0.09 -9.47 6.97
C LEU A 36 0.98 -10.05 7.92
N LYS A 37 1.32 -9.34 8.99
CA LYS A 37 2.26 -9.86 10.01
C LYS A 37 1.72 -11.08 10.73
N GLU A 38 0.42 -11.12 11.05
CA GLU A 38 -0.22 -12.30 11.65
C GLU A 38 -0.15 -13.52 10.72
N TYR A 39 -0.18 -13.28 9.40
CA TYR A 39 0.06 -14.30 8.37
C TYR A 39 1.54 -14.60 8.09
N GLY A 40 2.47 -13.99 8.85
CA GLY A 40 3.91 -14.23 8.73
C GLY A 40 4.63 -13.42 7.66
N HIS A 41 4.05 -12.32 7.18
CA HIS A 41 4.76 -11.38 6.29
C HIS A 41 5.89 -10.69 7.03
N GLU A 42 7.11 -10.79 6.50
CA GLU A 42 8.29 -10.13 7.01
C GLU A 42 8.72 -8.98 6.09
N TYR A 43 8.87 -7.79 6.68
CA TYR A 43 9.32 -6.61 5.96
C TYR A 43 10.84 -6.68 5.72
N ASP A 44 11.24 -6.71 4.45
CA ASP A 44 12.63 -6.80 4.05
C ASP A 44 13.23 -5.42 3.72
N SER A 45 14.19 -4.99 4.56
CA SER A 45 14.91 -3.73 4.40
C SER A 45 15.70 -3.61 3.07
N SER A 46 15.99 -4.71 2.38
CA SER A 46 16.71 -4.71 1.10
C SER A 46 15.97 -3.93 0.01
N TRP A 47 14.65 -3.76 0.17
CA TRP A 47 13.80 -2.99 -0.74
C TRP A 47 13.81 -1.48 -0.48
N ILE A 48 14.53 -1.02 0.54
CA ILE A 48 14.70 0.40 0.86
C ILE A 48 16.03 0.87 0.26
N THR A 49 15.96 1.71 -0.75
CA THR A 49 17.15 2.16 -1.51
C THR A 49 17.89 3.34 -0.88
N ARG A 50 17.44 3.82 0.28
CA ARG A 50 18.03 4.95 1.00
C ARG A 50 18.16 4.65 2.49
N PRO A 51 19.07 5.33 3.21
CA PRO A 51 19.09 5.28 4.67
C PRO A 51 17.75 5.74 5.23
N LEU A 52 17.30 5.11 6.33
CA LEU A 52 16.12 5.57 7.08
C LEU A 52 16.41 6.90 7.75
N GLU A 53 15.42 7.78 7.73
CA GLU A 53 15.46 9.06 8.44
C GLU A 53 15.04 8.88 9.90
N TYR A 54 15.29 9.90 10.73
CA TYR A 54 14.94 9.85 12.14
C TYR A 54 13.42 9.66 12.33
N GLY A 55 13.05 8.58 13.02
CA GLY A 55 11.65 8.22 13.28
C GLY A 55 11.02 7.30 12.24
N GLU A 56 11.71 6.99 11.13
CA GLU A 56 11.25 5.99 10.17
C GLU A 56 11.61 4.57 10.60
N THR A 57 10.69 3.63 10.35
CA THR A 57 10.93 2.19 10.46
C THR A 57 10.88 1.55 9.07
N ILE A 58 11.45 0.34 8.94
CA ILE A 58 11.38 -0.42 7.68
C ILE A 58 9.90 -0.56 7.25
N GLU A 59 9.03 -0.89 8.20
CA GLU A 59 7.60 -1.01 7.97
C GLU A 59 6.97 0.31 7.54
N SER A 60 7.26 1.44 8.21
CA SER A 60 6.62 2.72 7.86
C SER A 60 6.93 3.15 6.43
N VAL A 61 8.15 2.85 5.96
CA VAL A 61 8.58 3.14 4.59
C VAL A 61 7.96 2.18 3.57
N LEU A 62 7.98 0.86 3.85
CA LEU A 62 7.46 -0.14 2.91
C LEU A 62 5.92 -0.17 2.86
N CYS A 63 5.23 0.20 3.94
CA CYS A 63 3.77 0.34 3.95
C CYS A 63 3.32 1.52 3.08
N GLY A 64 4.07 2.62 3.05
CA GLY A 64 3.73 3.82 2.28
C GLY A 64 3.84 3.67 0.76
N HIS A 65 4.16 2.49 0.23
CA HIS A 65 4.20 2.27 -1.22
C HIS A 65 2.84 2.49 -1.90
N SER A 66 2.88 3.10 -3.08
CA SER A 66 1.68 3.47 -3.83
C SER A 66 0.75 2.29 -4.16
N GLU A 67 1.28 1.07 -4.30
CA GLU A 67 0.50 -0.14 -4.51
C GLU A 67 -0.34 -0.48 -3.28
N LYS A 68 0.23 -0.38 -2.08
CA LYS A 68 -0.48 -0.69 -0.84
C LYS A 68 -1.50 0.38 -0.50
N LEU A 69 -1.20 1.65 -0.76
CA LEU A 69 -2.19 2.73 -0.67
C LEU A 69 -3.40 2.47 -1.58
N ALA A 70 -3.16 2.02 -2.81
CA ALA A 70 -4.24 1.70 -3.74
C ALA A 70 -5.05 0.46 -3.29
N ILE A 71 -4.40 -0.55 -2.69
CA ILE A 71 -5.08 -1.72 -2.11
C ILE A 71 -5.94 -1.30 -0.92
N ALA A 72 -5.39 -0.54 0.04
CA ALA A 72 -6.12 -0.03 1.20
C ALA A 72 -7.35 0.80 0.77
N PHE A 73 -7.19 1.67 -0.23
CA PHE A 73 -8.31 2.41 -0.79
C PHE A 73 -9.41 1.49 -1.37
N ASN A 74 -9.05 0.40 -2.06
CA ASN A 74 -10.04 -0.55 -2.56
C ASN A 74 -10.82 -1.23 -1.43
N PHE A 75 -10.17 -1.59 -0.31
CA PHE A 75 -10.87 -2.16 0.84
C PHE A 75 -11.83 -1.17 1.52
N ILE A 76 -11.49 0.12 1.55
CA ILE A 76 -12.41 1.16 2.05
C ILE A 76 -13.65 1.27 1.18
N GLN A 77 -13.47 1.26 -0.14
CA GLN A 77 -14.56 1.42 -1.10
C GLN A 77 -15.40 0.13 -1.23
N HIS A 78 -14.77 -1.02 -1.05
CA HIS A 78 -15.36 -2.34 -1.16
C HIS A 78 -14.82 -3.22 -0.01
N PRO A 79 -15.55 -3.37 1.11
CA PRO A 79 -15.08 -4.12 2.28
C PRO A 79 -14.74 -5.60 2.02
N GLN A 80 -15.34 -6.18 0.99
CA GLN A 80 -15.05 -7.55 0.53
C GLN A 80 -14.86 -7.54 -0.99
N PRO A 81 -13.72 -7.03 -1.48
CA PRO A 81 -13.48 -6.95 -2.91
C PRO A 81 -13.21 -8.35 -3.46
N SER A 82 -13.92 -8.75 -4.51
CA SER A 82 -13.70 -10.04 -5.17
C SER A 82 -12.40 -10.06 -6.00
N LEU A 83 -11.99 -8.91 -6.52
CA LEU A 83 -10.76 -8.72 -7.26
C LEU A 83 -10.30 -7.25 -7.14
N ILE A 84 -9.04 -7.04 -6.79
CA ILE A 84 -8.41 -5.72 -6.79
C ILE A 84 -7.41 -5.66 -7.95
N GLN A 85 -7.59 -4.70 -8.86
CA GLN A 85 -6.66 -4.45 -9.96
C GLN A 85 -5.87 -3.17 -9.71
N ILE A 86 -4.55 -3.31 -9.60
CA ILE A 86 -3.60 -2.20 -9.42
C ILE A 86 -2.64 -2.15 -10.59
N THR A 87 -2.57 -0.99 -11.24
CA THR A 87 -1.67 -0.76 -12.38
C THR A 87 -0.54 0.19 -11.98
N LYS A 88 0.67 -0.08 -12.47
CA LYS A 88 1.86 0.75 -12.23
C LYS A 88 2.68 0.87 -13.52
N ASN A 89 3.11 2.09 -13.84
CA ASN A 89 3.98 2.39 -14.98
C ASN A 89 5.42 1.88 -14.76
N LEU A 90 5.85 1.79 -13.50
CA LEU A 90 7.18 1.38 -13.09
C LEU A 90 7.18 -0.04 -12.51
N ARG A 91 8.38 -0.58 -12.30
CA ARG A 91 8.57 -1.86 -11.61
C ARG A 91 7.88 -1.85 -10.24
N VAL A 92 7.15 -2.94 -9.95
CA VAL A 92 6.60 -3.20 -8.61
C VAL A 92 7.73 -3.69 -7.70
N CYS A 93 7.85 -3.05 -6.52
CA CYS A 93 8.78 -3.41 -5.45
C CYS A 93 8.60 -4.88 -5.02
N GLY A 94 9.67 -5.58 -4.64
CA GLY A 94 9.59 -6.99 -4.25
C GLY A 94 8.68 -7.23 -3.05
N ASP A 95 8.73 -6.38 -2.02
CA ASP A 95 7.80 -6.41 -0.89
C ASP A 95 6.33 -6.34 -1.35
N CYS A 96 6.00 -5.41 -2.26
CA CYS A 96 4.65 -5.30 -2.82
C CYS A 96 4.24 -6.48 -3.72
N ARG A 97 5.18 -7.29 -4.22
CA ARG A 97 4.85 -8.51 -4.98
C ARG A 97 4.47 -9.67 -4.06
N MET A 98 5.06 -9.74 -2.87
CA MET A 98 4.81 -10.85 -1.93
C MET A 98 3.37 -10.89 -1.41
N ILE A 99 2.69 -9.74 -1.43
CA ILE A 99 1.30 -9.58 -0.97
C ILE A 99 0.27 -10.04 -2.03
N LYS A 100 0.68 -10.36 -3.27
CA LYS A 100 -0.21 -10.67 -4.40
C LYS A 100 -0.67 -12.13 -4.50
N LYS A 101 -0.97 -12.81 -3.39
CA LYS A 101 -1.52 -14.18 -3.47
C LYS A 101 -3.03 -14.21 -3.64
#